data_AF-A0A1T4MP55-F1
#
_entry.id   AF-A0A1T4MP55-F1
#
_cell.length_a   1.000
_cell.length_b   1.000
_cell.length_c   1.000
_cell.angle_alpha   90.00
_cell.angle_beta   90.00
_cell.angle_gamma   90.00
#
_symmetry.space_group_name_H-M   'P 1'
#
loop_
_entity.id
_entity.type
_entity.pdbx_description
1 polymer ?
#
loop_
_entity_poly.entity_id
_entity_poly.type
_entity_poly.pdbx_seq_one_letter_code
_entity_poly.pdbx_strand_id
1 'polypeptide(L)'
;MIFLIILIVLLAVAVVGFFTWFFSTKADGNCPLCALKAFPPSKVTIDYKKDEDYHGGSKTPIMGWSSWNTLRNHIDEDTILNMGKAMVDTGLADAGYKYINIDDCWQSSMRDENGMLQGDLETFPSGMAELGRKINHLGLKMGLYTSNGTLTCEDLPASLGNEEIDAKTFASWGAEFFKYDFCHHEYISGKTPIIEYIGISRKGERESIKLTPDRAKYFGRAKKITVKELPTKKGIAFLNHGAGKAQFKVDISQSGEYVFTIHFKKLASKKETYLQIDVNGNINEVFFPPSVAFTPDARLQTVIKLSAGENIITLQNPVVTRADSSYIQYRRMGKALEDASHAWSMYSGEPQRPITYSICEWGTNRPWAWGAKAGNMWRTTHDIMPKWFSIVWIYNRTVNMYKSASPGHINDPDMLEVGNGKLTIEENRAHFTLWCMMAAPLVLGNDLRELQNGSKKSDAILKIVTNENLIRVDQDSLVKPAKRIARKGTIDILARPLSNGDIALCFFNMGRSKKEIEFDLASLKDEKYLNISRIGKAQIKNLWSEEIFHSDTIKTSVASHDVKVFRISNL
;
A
#
# COMPACT_ATOMS: atom_id res chain seq x y z
N MET A 1 45.19 26.85 0.09
CA MET A 1 45.18 27.17 1.54
C MET A 1 43.83 27.70 2.02
N ILE A 2 43.22 28.69 1.37
CA ILE A 2 41.91 29.26 1.75
C ILE A 2 40.77 28.21 1.75
N PHE A 3 40.68 27.35 0.73
CA PHE A 3 39.68 26.28 0.67
C PHE A 3 39.78 25.28 1.84
N LEU A 4 40.99 24.93 2.25
CA LEU A 4 41.23 24.02 3.38
C LEU A 4 40.82 24.66 4.71
N ILE A 5 41.09 25.96 4.88
CA ILE A 5 40.66 26.73 6.05
C ILE A 5 39.13 26.79 6.12
N ILE A 6 38.44 27.08 5.00
CA ILE A 6 36.98 27.09 4.92
C ILE A 6 36.40 25.72 5.28
N LEU A 7 36.96 24.63 4.75
CA LEU A 7 36.51 23.28 5.05
C LEU A 7 36.68 22.92 6.53
N ILE A 8 37.83 23.29 7.13
CA ILE A 8 38.08 23.07 8.56
C ILE A 8 37.10 23.88 9.41
N VAL A 9 36.80 25.12 9.05
CA VAL A 9 35.81 25.95 9.74
C VAL A 9 34.41 25.34 9.65
N LEU A 10 33.99 24.87 8.46
CA LEU A 10 32.70 24.21 8.28
C LEU A 10 32.59 22.91 9.09
N LEU A 11 33.65 22.10 9.12
CA LEU A 11 33.73 20.90 9.96
C LEU A 11 33.66 21.25 11.45
N ALA A 12 34.39 22.26 11.91
CA ALA A 12 34.36 22.71 13.30
C ALA A 12 32.95 23.19 13.70
N VAL A 13 32.29 23.99 12.85
CA VAL A 13 30.91 24.44 13.07
C VAL A 13 29.94 23.26 13.11
N ALA A 14 30.07 22.29 12.19
CA ALA A 14 29.24 21.09 12.18
C ALA A 14 29.45 20.24 13.43
N VAL A 15 30.68 20.08 13.91
CA VAL A 15 31.01 19.34 15.14
C VAL A 15 30.44 20.02 16.37
N VAL A 16 30.61 21.34 16.51
CA VAL A 16 30.04 22.11 17.62
C VAL A 16 28.51 22.04 17.59
N GLY A 17 27.91 22.18 16.40
CA GLY A 17 26.47 22.01 16.19
C GLY A 17 25.98 20.62 16.60
N PHE A 18 26.71 19.57 16.22
CA PHE A 18 26.39 18.19 16.59
C PHE A 18 26.42 17.97 18.11
N PHE A 19 27.50 18.38 18.80
CA PHE A 19 27.59 18.20 20.24
C PHE A 19 26.53 19.01 21.00
N THR A 20 26.30 20.25 20.58
CA THR A 20 25.24 21.11 21.16
C THR A 20 23.88 20.45 21.03
N TRP A 21 23.54 19.97 19.82
CA TRP A 21 22.31 19.22 19.58
C TRP A 21 22.24 17.92 20.40
N PHE A 22 23.33 17.15 20.47
CA PHE A 22 23.38 15.86 21.16
C PHE A 22 23.12 16.01 22.66
N PHE A 23 23.82 16.95 23.31
CA PHE A 23 23.68 17.19 24.74
C PHE A 23 22.33 17.82 25.08
N SER A 24 21.85 18.77 24.27
CA SER A 24 20.52 19.36 24.42
C SER A 24 19.41 18.30 24.31
N THR A 25 19.46 17.47 23.26
CA THR A 25 18.51 16.36 23.06
C THR A 25 18.51 15.39 24.26
N LYS A 26 19.68 15.07 24.79
CA LYS A 26 19.80 14.20 25.98
C LYS A 26 19.26 14.86 27.25
N ALA A 27 19.49 16.16 27.43
CA ALA A 27 18.98 16.94 28.56
C ALA A 27 17.44 17.02 28.54
N ASP A 28 16.85 17.08 27.35
CA ASP A 28 15.40 17.02 27.14
C ASP A 28 14.80 15.60 27.32
N GLY A 29 15.58 14.63 27.79
CA GLY A 29 15.11 13.25 28.02
C GLY A 29 14.94 12.43 26.73
N ASN A 30 15.47 12.90 25.60
CA ASN A 30 15.40 12.23 24.31
C ASN A 30 16.66 11.40 24.03
N CYS A 31 16.54 10.41 23.13
CA CYS A 31 17.64 9.56 22.71
C CYS A 31 18.33 10.14 21.44
N PRO A 32 19.50 10.82 21.55
CA PRO A 32 20.14 11.42 20.37
C PRO A 32 20.65 10.37 19.37
N LEU A 33 21.24 9.27 19.85
CA LEU A 33 21.70 8.17 18.98
C LEU A 33 20.54 7.48 18.24
N CYS A 34 19.33 7.46 18.81
CA CYS A 34 18.16 6.88 18.16
C CYS A 34 17.63 7.81 17.07
N ALA A 35 17.66 9.13 17.30
CA ALA A 35 17.32 10.11 16.27
C ALA A 35 18.28 10.05 15.07
N LEU A 36 19.55 9.69 15.29
CA LEU A 36 20.49 9.44 14.18
C LEU A 36 20.12 8.18 13.36
N LYS A 37 19.45 7.18 13.96
CA LYS A 37 18.97 6.00 13.21
C LYS A 37 17.81 6.33 12.26
N ALA A 38 17.15 7.48 12.46
CA ALA A 38 16.10 7.96 11.56
C ALA A 38 16.66 8.55 10.25
N PHE A 39 17.98 8.76 10.16
CA PHE A 39 18.70 9.09 8.92
C PHE A 39 19.10 7.80 8.18
N PRO A 40 19.06 7.82 6.84
CA PRO A 40 18.26 6.86 6.07
C PRO A 40 18.57 5.39 6.41
N PRO A 41 17.54 4.65 6.83
CA PRO A 41 17.10 3.54 5.98
C PRO A 41 15.58 3.50 5.78
N SER A 42 15.14 3.19 4.56
CA SER A 42 13.73 3.02 4.17
C SER A 42 13.16 1.63 4.49
N LYS A 43 13.68 0.95 5.52
CA LYS A 43 13.17 -0.36 5.95
C LYS A 43 12.34 -0.19 7.22
N VAL A 44 11.27 -0.98 7.33
CA VAL A 44 10.50 -1.12 8.57
C VAL A 44 11.40 -1.77 9.63
N THR A 45 11.34 -1.22 10.84
CA THR A 45 12.03 -1.67 12.05
C THR A 45 11.05 -2.16 13.12
N ILE A 46 9.77 -1.82 13.00
CA ILE A 46 8.69 -2.39 13.80
C ILE A 46 8.68 -3.92 13.63
N ASP A 47 8.46 -4.66 14.72
CA ASP A 47 8.24 -6.10 14.66
C ASP A 47 6.79 -6.38 14.23
N TYR A 48 6.57 -6.47 12.92
CA TYR A 48 5.27 -6.74 12.32
C TYR A 48 5.01 -8.23 12.04
N LYS A 49 5.92 -9.13 12.42
CA LYS A 49 5.82 -10.55 12.02
C LYS A 49 4.63 -11.27 12.66
N LYS A 50 4.20 -10.80 13.83
CA LYS A 50 3.05 -11.34 14.57
C LYS A 50 1.73 -10.69 14.18
N ASP A 51 1.78 -9.63 13.39
CA ASP A 51 0.58 -8.99 12.90
C ASP A 51 -0.11 -9.90 11.90
N GLU A 52 -1.44 -9.89 11.91
CA GLU A 52 -2.24 -10.60 10.92
C GLU A 52 -2.10 -9.93 9.55
N ASP A 53 -2.21 -10.75 8.50
CA ASP A 53 -2.29 -10.22 7.14
C ASP A 53 -3.66 -9.55 6.93
N TYR A 54 -3.73 -8.63 5.99
CA TYR A 54 -5.02 -8.10 5.55
C TYR A 54 -5.84 -9.22 4.87
N HIS A 55 -7.10 -9.37 5.26
CA HIS A 55 -7.96 -10.47 4.83
C HIS A 55 -9.12 -10.04 3.92
N GLY A 56 -9.28 -8.74 3.69
CA GLY A 56 -10.29 -8.22 2.75
C GLY A 56 -10.02 -8.58 1.29
N GLY A 57 -11.07 -8.63 0.48
CA GLY A 57 -11.00 -8.57 -0.98
C GLY A 57 -10.44 -9.79 -1.73
N SER A 58 -9.82 -9.50 -2.88
CA SER A 58 -9.39 -10.49 -3.88
C SER A 58 -8.11 -11.23 -3.50
N LYS A 59 -8.08 -12.54 -3.77
CA LYS A 59 -6.88 -13.38 -3.61
C LYS A 59 -6.01 -13.44 -4.87
N THR A 60 -6.59 -13.20 -6.05
CA THR A 60 -5.86 -13.10 -7.33
C THR A 60 -5.77 -11.64 -7.76
N PRO A 61 -4.86 -11.29 -8.69
CA PRO A 61 -4.79 -9.94 -9.24
C PRO A 61 -6.15 -9.49 -9.75
N ILE A 62 -6.54 -8.25 -9.44
CA ILE A 62 -7.81 -7.72 -9.95
C ILE A 62 -7.72 -7.49 -11.46
N MET A 63 -8.86 -7.59 -12.12
CA MET A 63 -9.03 -7.18 -13.51
C MET A 63 -10.11 -6.11 -13.57
N GLY A 64 -9.82 -4.97 -14.17
CA GLY A 64 -10.78 -3.88 -14.24
C GLY A 64 -10.29 -2.72 -15.09
N TRP A 65 -10.80 -1.52 -14.78
CA TRP A 65 -10.45 -0.27 -15.43
C TRP A 65 -10.30 0.83 -14.38
N SER A 66 -9.44 1.81 -14.63
CA SER A 66 -9.30 3.03 -13.85
C SER A 66 -9.37 4.27 -14.74
N SER A 67 -10.02 5.32 -14.25
CA SER A 67 -10.23 6.57 -14.98
C SER A 67 -8.95 7.36 -15.29
N TRP A 68 -7.90 7.19 -14.48
CA TRP A 68 -6.79 8.14 -14.41
C TRP A 68 -6.03 8.34 -15.73
N ASN A 69 -5.56 7.26 -16.36
CA ASN A 69 -4.60 7.34 -17.46
C ASN A 69 -5.12 8.12 -18.68
N THR A 70 -6.43 8.09 -18.92
CA THR A 70 -7.06 8.77 -20.06
C THR A 70 -7.87 9.99 -19.65
N LEU A 71 -8.69 9.89 -18.60
CA LEU A 71 -9.64 10.96 -18.25
C LEU A 71 -9.06 11.98 -17.28
N ARG A 72 -8.06 11.60 -16.48
CA ARG A 72 -7.48 12.46 -15.42
C ARG A 72 -8.61 13.02 -14.54
N ASN A 73 -8.67 14.34 -14.40
CA ASN A 73 -9.65 15.10 -13.65
C ASN A 73 -10.96 15.38 -14.40
N HIS A 74 -11.13 14.86 -15.62
CA HIS A 74 -12.34 15.06 -16.42
C HIS A 74 -13.26 13.84 -16.33
N ILE A 75 -13.83 13.64 -15.14
CA ILE A 75 -14.75 12.54 -14.84
C ILE A 75 -16.08 13.07 -14.30
N ASP A 76 -17.16 12.40 -14.68
CA ASP A 76 -18.51 12.62 -14.20
C ASP A 76 -19.29 11.28 -14.18
N GLU A 77 -20.47 11.28 -13.58
CA GLU A 77 -21.32 10.10 -13.43
C GLU A 77 -21.60 9.41 -14.78
N ASP A 78 -22.00 10.17 -15.80
CA ASP A 78 -22.34 9.63 -17.11
C ASP A 78 -21.13 9.01 -17.81
N THR A 79 -19.96 9.65 -17.71
CA THR A 79 -18.71 9.15 -18.26
C THR A 79 -18.33 7.82 -17.61
N ILE A 80 -18.42 7.70 -16.28
CA ILE A 80 -18.13 6.45 -15.56
C ILE A 80 -19.10 5.35 -15.97
N LEU A 81 -20.40 5.64 -16.07
CA LEU A 81 -21.40 4.67 -16.51
C LEU A 81 -21.20 4.24 -17.97
N ASN A 82 -20.84 5.16 -18.85
CA ASN A 82 -20.52 4.86 -20.24
C ASN A 82 -19.26 3.97 -20.36
N MET A 83 -18.25 4.17 -19.51
CA MET A 83 -17.09 3.26 -19.45
C MET A 83 -17.49 1.87 -18.96
N GLY A 84 -18.33 1.78 -17.93
CA GLY A 84 -18.90 0.52 -17.45
C GLY A 84 -19.68 -0.22 -18.55
N LYS A 85 -20.53 0.50 -19.27
CA LYS A 85 -21.27 -0.04 -20.42
C LYS A 85 -20.33 -0.50 -21.53
N ALA A 86 -19.34 0.31 -21.91
CA ALA A 86 -18.36 -0.07 -22.92
C ALA A 86 -17.56 -1.32 -22.51
N MET A 87 -17.24 -1.49 -21.22
CA MET A 87 -16.60 -2.70 -20.71
C MET A 87 -17.47 -3.95 -20.93
N VAL A 88 -18.78 -3.84 -20.75
CA VAL A 88 -19.73 -4.94 -21.04
C VAL A 88 -19.85 -5.17 -22.54
N ASP A 89 -20.17 -4.12 -23.30
CA ASP A 89 -20.46 -4.20 -24.74
C ASP A 89 -19.28 -4.70 -25.59
N THR A 90 -18.04 -4.49 -25.13
CA THR A 90 -16.82 -4.96 -25.81
C THR A 90 -16.41 -6.39 -25.43
N GLY A 91 -17.12 -7.04 -24.51
CA GLY A 91 -16.77 -8.37 -24.00
C GLY A 91 -15.60 -8.39 -23.00
N LEU A 92 -15.13 -7.22 -22.54
CA LEU A 92 -14.11 -7.15 -21.48
C LEU A 92 -14.66 -7.74 -20.17
N ALA A 93 -15.92 -7.45 -19.85
CA ALA A 93 -16.56 -8.05 -18.67
C ALA A 93 -16.53 -9.59 -18.71
N ASP A 94 -16.83 -10.18 -19.87
CA ASP A 94 -16.80 -11.64 -20.08
C ASP A 94 -15.38 -12.21 -20.01
N ALA A 95 -14.37 -11.44 -20.46
CA ALA A 95 -12.96 -11.80 -20.31
C ALA A 95 -12.45 -11.74 -18.85
N GLY A 96 -13.25 -11.19 -17.93
CA GLY A 96 -12.97 -11.20 -16.49
C GLY A 96 -12.73 -9.82 -15.86
N TYR A 97 -12.80 -8.74 -16.64
CA TYR A 97 -12.67 -7.36 -16.14
C TYR A 97 -13.93 -6.98 -15.36
N LYS A 98 -13.82 -6.82 -14.03
CA LYS A 98 -14.99 -6.64 -13.13
C LYS A 98 -15.02 -5.32 -12.40
N TYR A 99 -13.90 -4.63 -12.27
CA TYR A 99 -13.82 -3.40 -11.47
C TYR A 99 -13.87 -2.14 -12.33
N ILE A 100 -14.73 -1.19 -11.96
CA ILE A 100 -14.72 0.20 -12.40
C ILE A 100 -14.17 1.04 -11.26
N ASN A 101 -12.87 1.33 -11.34
CA ASN A 101 -12.15 2.11 -10.34
C ASN A 101 -12.21 3.59 -10.71
N ILE A 102 -12.85 4.37 -9.85
CA ILE A 102 -12.93 5.81 -9.98
C ILE A 102 -11.71 6.38 -9.26
N ASP A 103 -10.73 6.85 -10.04
CA ASP A 103 -9.48 7.45 -9.53
C ASP A 103 -9.72 8.89 -9.04
N ASP A 104 -8.67 9.68 -8.79
CA ASP A 104 -8.79 11.05 -8.25
C ASP A 104 -9.81 11.95 -8.99
N CYS A 105 -10.25 13.01 -8.32
CA CYS A 105 -11.23 14.00 -8.80
C CYS A 105 -12.71 13.60 -8.80
N TRP A 106 -13.08 12.53 -8.08
CA TRP A 106 -14.50 12.25 -7.84
C TRP A 106 -15.05 12.98 -6.62
N GLN A 107 -14.17 13.37 -5.68
CA GLN A 107 -14.54 13.98 -4.41
C GLN A 107 -15.02 15.41 -4.64
N SER A 108 -16.07 15.80 -3.91
CA SER A 108 -16.32 17.22 -3.67
C SER A 108 -15.13 17.82 -2.91
N SER A 109 -14.86 19.11 -3.14
CA SER A 109 -13.93 19.88 -2.29
C SER A 109 -14.43 20.04 -0.83
N MET A 110 -15.68 19.64 -0.57
CA MET A 110 -16.32 19.69 0.75
C MET A 110 -16.66 18.28 1.24
N ARG A 111 -16.42 18.02 2.53
CA ARG A 111 -17.08 16.94 3.25
C ARG A 111 -18.53 17.33 3.56
N ASP A 112 -19.40 16.35 3.78
CA ASP A 112 -20.79 16.62 4.15
C ASP A 112 -20.92 17.13 5.61
N GLU A 113 -22.14 17.38 6.06
CA GLU A 113 -22.42 17.88 7.42
C GLU A 113 -21.97 16.94 8.54
N ASN A 114 -21.77 15.64 8.25
CA ASN A 114 -21.29 14.63 9.17
C ASN A 114 -19.77 14.41 9.06
N GLY A 115 -19.10 15.16 8.19
CA GLY A 115 -17.67 15.00 7.91
C GLY A 115 -17.35 13.83 6.99
N MET A 116 -18.33 13.22 6.32
CA MET A 116 -18.11 12.13 5.36
C MET A 116 -17.63 12.68 4.02
N LEU A 117 -16.83 11.89 3.30
CA LEU A 117 -16.56 12.17 1.89
C LEU A 117 -17.86 12.09 1.09
N GLN A 118 -17.96 12.90 0.04
CA GLN A 118 -19.07 12.88 -0.90
C GLN A 118 -18.54 13.10 -2.32
N GLY A 119 -19.30 12.61 -3.31
CA GLY A 119 -19.00 12.91 -4.71
C GLY A 119 -19.13 14.40 -4.99
N ASP A 120 -18.43 14.88 -5.99
CA ASP A 120 -18.62 16.24 -6.47
C ASP A 120 -20.10 16.47 -6.82
N LEU A 121 -20.65 17.58 -6.31
CA LEU A 121 -22.09 17.82 -6.31
C LEU A 121 -22.62 18.18 -7.70
N GLU A 122 -21.74 18.61 -8.61
CA GLU A 122 -22.09 18.93 -9.98
C GLU A 122 -21.90 17.71 -10.89
N THR A 123 -20.76 17.04 -10.80
CA THR A 123 -20.41 15.96 -11.74
C THR A 123 -20.94 14.59 -11.31
N PHE A 124 -21.30 14.40 -10.03
CA PHE A 124 -21.93 13.18 -9.50
C PHE A 124 -23.28 13.49 -8.81
N PRO A 125 -24.27 14.03 -9.55
CA PRO A 125 -25.48 14.61 -8.97
C PRO A 125 -26.37 13.60 -8.25
N SER A 126 -26.28 12.30 -8.58
CA SER A 126 -27.02 11.25 -7.86
C SER A 126 -26.32 10.76 -6.58
N GLY A 127 -25.06 11.14 -6.39
CA GLY A 127 -24.20 10.68 -5.31
C GLY A 127 -23.57 9.30 -5.54
N MET A 128 -22.46 9.05 -4.86
CA MET A 128 -21.63 7.85 -5.09
C MET A 128 -22.33 6.53 -4.73
N ALA A 129 -23.28 6.56 -3.78
CA ALA A 129 -24.07 5.38 -3.43
C ALA A 129 -24.97 4.91 -4.60
N GLU A 130 -25.61 5.86 -5.31
CA GLU A 130 -26.43 5.54 -6.47
C GLU A 130 -25.55 5.14 -7.67
N LEU A 131 -24.43 5.82 -7.89
CA LEU A 131 -23.46 5.39 -8.90
C LEU A 131 -23.00 3.94 -8.65
N GLY A 132 -22.68 3.57 -7.40
CA GLY A 132 -22.34 2.21 -7.02
C GLY A 132 -23.44 1.19 -7.37
N ARG A 133 -24.70 1.51 -7.09
CA ARG A 133 -25.85 0.66 -7.47
C ARG A 133 -25.98 0.50 -8.98
N LYS A 134 -25.81 1.58 -9.75
CA LYS A 134 -25.84 1.54 -11.21
C LYS A 134 -24.69 0.71 -11.80
N ILE A 135 -23.48 0.83 -11.26
CA ILE A 135 -22.33 -0.01 -11.65
C ILE A 135 -22.61 -1.49 -11.33
N ASN A 136 -23.17 -1.79 -10.15
CA ASN A 136 -23.56 -3.16 -9.79
C ASN A 136 -24.65 -3.73 -10.71
N HIS A 137 -25.58 -2.91 -11.20
CA HIS A 137 -26.60 -3.34 -12.16
C HIS A 137 -26.02 -3.77 -13.51
N LEU A 138 -24.83 -3.28 -13.87
CA LEU A 138 -24.07 -3.75 -15.05
C LEU A 138 -23.31 -5.06 -14.79
N GLY A 139 -23.40 -5.63 -13.58
CA GLY A 139 -22.61 -6.80 -13.16
C GLY A 139 -21.16 -6.46 -12.80
N LEU A 140 -20.84 -5.18 -12.62
CA LEU A 140 -19.50 -4.67 -12.32
C LEU A 140 -19.40 -4.22 -10.85
N LYS A 141 -18.16 -4.00 -10.40
CA LYS A 141 -17.81 -3.64 -9.03
C LYS A 141 -17.24 -2.24 -8.99
N MET A 142 -17.69 -1.42 -8.04
CA MET A 142 -17.16 -0.07 -7.87
C MET A 142 -15.86 -0.10 -7.06
N GLY A 143 -14.85 0.62 -7.54
CA GLY A 143 -13.63 0.93 -6.82
C GLY A 143 -13.50 2.44 -6.59
N LEU A 144 -12.90 2.83 -5.47
CA LEU A 144 -12.73 4.23 -5.08
C LEU A 144 -11.26 4.57 -4.82
N TYR A 145 -10.98 5.88 -4.80
CA TYR A 145 -9.66 6.44 -4.58
C TYR A 145 -9.66 7.51 -3.47
N THR A 146 -8.55 7.58 -2.73
CA THR A 146 -8.16 8.72 -1.89
C THR A 146 -6.66 8.61 -1.59
N SER A 147 -6.10 9.45 -0.71
CA SER A 147 -4.69 9.47 -0.35
C SER A 147 -4.44 9.26 1.15
N ASN A 148 -3.35 8.57 1.49
CA ASN A 148 -2.76 8.55 2.83
C ASN A 148 -2.03 9.86 3.14
N GLY A 149 -2.75 10.95 2.98
CA GLY A 149 -2.31 12.30 3.26
C GLY A 149 -3.50 13.19 3.56
N THR A 150 -3.21 14.45 3.86
CA THR A 150 -4.24 15.44 4.20
C THR A 150 -5.10 15.84 3.00
N LEU A 151 -4.57 15.70 1.78
CA LEU A 151 -5.26 15.90 0.51
C LEU A 151 -4.86 14.81 -0.50
N THR A 152 -5.67 14.66 -1.55
CA THR A 152 -5.35 13.79 -2.69
C THR A 152 -4.24 14.39 -3.56
N CYS A 153 -3.79 13.69 -4.59
CA CYS A 153 -2.77 14.22 -5.48
C CYS A 153 -3.24 15.46 -6.24
N GLU A 154 -4.54 15.58 -6.49
CA GLU A 154 -5.19 16.76 -7.08
C GLU A 154 -5.80 17.71 -6.02
N ASP A 155 -5.24 17.73 -4.81
CA ASP A 155 -5.55 18.68 -3.75
C ASP A 155 -7.00 18.64 -3.24
N LEU A 156 -7.68 17.49 -3.32
CA LEU A 156 -9.05 17.27 -2.81
C LEU A 156 -9.06 16.62 -1.42
N PRO A 157 -10.20 16.62 -0.69
CA PRO A 157 -10.29 15.96 0.61
C PRO A 157 -9.84 14.50 0.58
N ALA A 158 -8.90 14.15 1.45
CA ALA A 158 -8.38 12.79 1.60
C ALA A 158 -8.62 12.21 3.00
N SER A 159 -8.10 11.00 3.27
CA SER A 159 -8.54 10.18 4.41
C SER A 159 -7.56 10.08 5.57
N LEU A 160 -6.39 10.75 5.53
CA LEU A 160 -5.50 10.74 6.70
C LEU A 160 -6.19 11.36 7.92
N GLY A 161 -6.30 10.59 9.01
CA GLY A 161 -7.00 10.99 10.23
C GLY A 161 -8.52 10.81 10.19
N ASN A 162 -9.10 10.40 9.06
CA ASN A 162 -10.52 10.11 8.88
C ASN A 162 -10.77 8.65 8.43
N GLU A 163 -9.81 7.76 8.62
CA GLU A 163 -9.79 6.43 8.03
C GLU A 163 -11.05 5.61 8.40
N GLU A 164 -11.51 5.69 9.66
CA GLU A 164 -12.69 4.95 10.12
C GLU A 164 -14.01 5.47 9.48
N ILE A 165 -14.18 6.80 9.39
CA ILE A 165 -15.38 7.41 8.82
C ILE A 165 -15.43 7.15 7.31
N ASP A 166 -14.29 7.32 6.63
CA ASP A 166 -14.21 7.14 5.18
C ASP A 166 -14.38 5.65 4.80
N ALA A 167 -13.80 4.71 5.57
CA ALA A 167 -14.03 3.29 5.35
C ALA A 167 -15.50 2.89 5.51
N LYS A 168 -16.21 3.43 6.52
CA LYS A 168 -17.67 3.23 6.68
C LYS A 168 -18.45 3.81 5.51
N THR A 169 -18.02 4.98 5.01
CA THR A 169 -18.63 5.63 3.84
C THR A 169 -18.49 4.73 2.61
N PHE A 170 -17.29 4.21 2.33
CA PHE A 170 -17.05 3.31 1.19
C PHE A 170 -17.83 2.00 1.28
N ALA A 171 -17.88 1.39 2.47
CA ALA A 171 -18.69 0.20 2.70
C ALA A 171 -20.18 0.47 2.46
N SER A 172 -20.69 1.62 2.92
CA SER A 172 -22.09 2.02 2.72
C SER A 172 -22.47 2.26 1.25
N TRP A 173 -21.51 2.68 0.43
CA TRP A 173 -21.69 2.84 -1.02
C TRP A 173 -21.49 1.55 -1.81
N GLY A 174 -21.13 0.45 -1.14
CA GLY A 174 -20.94 -0.85 -1.77
C GLY A 174 -19.63 -0.97 -2.56
N ALA A 175 -18.60 -0.20 -2.23
CA ALA A 175 -17.28 -0.35 -2.85
C ALA A 175 -16.67 -1.72 -2.53
N GLU A 176 -15.97 -2.30 -3.51
CA GLU A 176 -15.27 -3.59 -3.38
C GLU A 176 -13.78 -3.50 -3.74
N PHE A 177 -13.32 -2.30 -4.14
CA PHE A 177 -11.92 -1.97 -4.35
C PHE A 177 -11.61 -0.58 -3.83
N PHE A 178 -10.39 -0.38 -3.33
CA PHE A 178 -9.95 0.89 -2.80
C PHE A 178 -8.46 1.11 -3.06
N LYS A 179 -8.12 2.19 -3.79
CA LYS A 179 -6.75 2.67 -4.01
C LYS A 179 -6.44 3.79 -3.03
N TYR A 180 -5.31 3.70 -2.33
CA TYR A 180 -4.92 4.67 -1.31
C TYR A 180 -3.51 5.20 -1.58
N ASP A 181 -3.46 6.42 -2.09
CA ASP A 181 -2.25 7.12 -2.52
C ASP A 181 -1.36 7.62 -1.38
N PHE A 182 -0.34 8.42 -1.70
CA PHE A 182 0.66 8.90 -0.76
C PHE A 182 1.01 10.39 -0.92
N CYS A 183 0.20 11.14 -1.67
CA CYS A 183 0.29 12.59 -1.77
C CYS A 183 -0.11 13.28 -0.46
N HIS A 184 0.51 14.43 -0.16
CA HIS A 184 0.33 15.18 1.10
C HIS A 184 0.50 14.33 2.38
N HIS A 185 1.34 13.30 2.30
CA HIS A 185 1.59 12.40 3.43
C HIS A 185 2.29 13.12 4.58
N GLU A 186 1.73 12.99 5.78
CA GLU A 186 2.36 13.44 7.02
C GLU A 186 2.97 12.26 7.78
N TYR A 187 4.29 12.28 7.93
CA TYR A 187 4.99 11.24 8.66
C TYR A 187 4.69 11.32 10.17
N ILE A 188 4.31 10.19 10.75
CA ILE A 188 4.23 10.04 12.21
C ILE A 188 5.61 10.32 12.80
N SER A 189 5.64 11.19 13.81
CA SER A 189 6.85 11.58 14.49
C SER A 189 7.40 10.41 15.31
N GLY A 190 8.70 10.11 15.18
CA GLY A 190 9.39 9.21 16.12
C GLY A 190 9.66 9.83 17.49
N LYS A 191 9.22 11.07 17.73
CA LYS A 191 9.38 11.77 19.01
C LYS A 191 8.14 11.61 19.90
N THR A 192 8.34 11.72 21.20
CA THR A 192 7.37 11.57 22.29
C THR A 192 7.74 12.58 23.38
N PRO A 193 6.77 13.29 23.97
CA PRO A 193 7.06 14.19 25.08
C PRO A 193 7.47 13.38 26.33
N ILE A 194 8.10 14.05 27.30
CA ILE A 194 8.30 13.44 28.61
C ILE A 194 6.93 13.31 29.29
N ILE A 195 6.53 12.09 29.66
CA ILE A 195 5.24 11.85 30.31
C ILE A 195 5.40 12.03 31.81
N GLU A 196 4.66 12.96 32.41
CA GLU A 196 4.68 13.19 33.85
C GLU A 196 3.97 12.05 34.60
N TYR A 197 2.69 11.82 34.27
CA TYR A 197 1.88 10.71 34.75
C TYR A 197 0.65 10.51 33.87
N ILE A 198 -0.07 9.41 34.05
CA ILE A 198 -1.37 9.17 33.41
C ILE A 198 -2.45 9.06 34.50
N GLY A 199 -3.49 9.86 34.38
CA GLY A 199 -4.73 9.74 35.13
C GLY A 199 -5.73 8.86 34.40
N ILE A 200 -6.43 7.99 35.13
CA ILE A 200 -7.47 7.13 34.60
C ILE A 200 -8.76 7.36 35.41
N SER A 201 -9.86 7.61 34.69
CA SER A 201 -11.20 7.71 35.26
C SER A 201 -12.25 7.19 34.29
N ARG A 202 -13.46 6.93 34.78
CA ARG A 202 -14.62 6.80 33.90
C ARG A 202 -15.08 8.18 33.45
N LYS A 203 -15.80 8.23 32.33
CA LYS A 203 -16.39 9.47 31.82
C LYS A 203 -17.39 10.01 32.86
N GLY A 204 -17.26 11.29 33.21
CA GLY A 204 -18.08 11.95 34.24
C GLY A 204 -17.58 11.77 35.68
N GLU A 205 -16.53 10.98 35.90
CA GLU A 205 -15.92 10.76 37.22
C GLU A 205 -14.57 11.50 37.35
N ARG A 206 -14.15 11.74 38.60
CA ARG A 206 -12.80 12.27 38.90
C ARG A 206 -11.73 11.18 38.71
N GLU A 207 -10.48 11.61 38.56
CA GLU A 207 -9.32 10.71 38.50
C GLU A 207 -9.37 9.70 39.66
N SER A 208 -9.37 8.41 39.33
CA SER A 208 -9.46 7.31 40.29
C SER A 208 -8.16 6.54 40.41
N ILE A 209 -7.36 6.49 39.33
CA ILE A 209 -6.08 5.79 39.28
C ILE A 209 -5.03 6.72 38.67
N LYS A 210 -3.87 6.81 39.32
CA LYS A 210 -2.74 7.61 38.87
C LYS A 210 -1.50 6.76 38.59
N LEU A 211 -1.08 6.67 37.34
CA LEU A 211 0.10 5.95 36.88
C LEU A 211 1.32 6.88 36.87
N THR A 212 2.06 6.91 37.98
CA THR A 212 3.25 7.75 38.15
C THR A 212 4.52 7.05 37.65
N PRO A 213 5.62 7.78 37.39
CA PRO A 213 6.88 7.19 36.93
C PRO A 213 7.45 6.14 37.89
N ASP A 214 7.15 6.24 39.19
CA ASP A 214 7.60 5.25 40.19
C ASP A 214 6.87 3.91 40.08
N ARG A 215 5.70 3.86 39.45
CA ARG A 215 4.89 2.64 39.24
C ARG A 215 5.23 1.89 37.96
N ALA A 216 6.03 2.50 37.08
CA ALA A 216 6.37 1.93 35.79
C ALA A 216 7.48 0.88 35.90
N LYS A 217 7.32 -0.24 35.20
CA LYS A 217 8.43 -1.11 34.81
C LYS A 217 9.01 -0.61 33.49
N TYR A 218 10.33 -0.42 33.44
CA TYR A 218 11.01 0.14 32.28
C TYR A 218 11.76 -0.91 31.46
N PHE A 219 11.78 -0.73 30.15
CA PHE A 219 12.50 -1.57 29.19
C PHE A 219 13.32 -0.72 28.22
N GLY A 220 14.42 -1.29 27.72
CA GLY A 220 15.33 -0.60 26.80
C GLY A 220 15.98 0.61 27.48
N ARG A 221 15.91 1.78 26.85
CA ARG A 221 16.47 3.04 27.37
C ARG A 221 15.48 3.86 28.20
N ALA A 222 14.20 3.47 28.21
CA ALA A 222 13.18 4.18 28.97
C ALA A 222 13.52 4.19 30.45
N LYS A 223 13.25 5.31 31.12
CA LYS A 223 13.48 5.44 32.56
C LYS A 223 12.74 6.64 33.14
N LYS A 224 12.59 6.60 34.47
CA LYS A 224 12.26 7.77 35.27
C LYS A 224 13.42 8.77 35.25
N ILE A 225 13.10 10.04 35.09
CA ILE A 225 14.03 11.17 35.21
C ILE A 225 13.47 12.24 36.14
N THR A 226 14.35 13.11 36.62
CA THR A 226 13.97 14.34 37.35
C THR A 226 13.77 15.47 36.34
N VAL A 227 12.65 16.19 36.45
CA VAL A 227 12.30 17.33 35.59
C VAL A 227 11.84 18.46 36.50
N LYS A 228 12.71 19.42 36.82
CA LYS A 228 12.47 20.41 37.89
C LYS A 228 11.28 21.32 37.61
N GLU A 229 10.97 21.52 36.34
CA GLU A 229 9.93 22.40 35.85
C GLU A 229 8.53 21.79 36.00
N LEU A 230 8.43 20.45 36.12
CA LEU A 230 7.16 19.76 36.30
C LEU A 230 6.69 19.81 37.77
N PRO A 231 5.37 19.89 38.03
CA PRO A 231 4.82 19.87 39.38
C PRO A 231 5.28 18.67 40.22
N THR A 232 5.27 17.47 39.66
CA THR A 232 5.72 16.24 40.36
C THR A 232 7.24 16.09 40.43
N LYS A 233 7.98 16.98 39.74
CA LYS A 233 9.44 16.94 39.55
C LYS A 233 9.96 15.66 38.88
N LYS A 234 9.09 14.82 38.32
CA LYS A 234 9.41 13.51 37.75
C LYS A 234 8.80 13.36 36.37
N GLY A 235 9.41 12.52 35.54
CA GLY A 235 8.84 12.15 34.25
C GLY A 235 9.39 10.84 33.71
N ILE A 236 8.68 10.27 32.75
CA ILE A 236 9.04 9.10 31.95
C ILE A 236 9.63 9.62 30.64
N ALA A 237 10.86 9.23 30.36
CA ALA A 237 11.62 9.70 29.21
C ALA A 237 12.17 8.54 28.38
N PHE A 238 12.80 8.87 27.24
CA PHE A 238 13.44 7.92 26.32
C PHE A 238 12.49 6.86 25.73
N LEU A 239 11.24 7.24 25.43
CA LEU A 239 10.26 6.41 24.69
C LEU A 239 10.36 6.58 23.15
N ASN A 240 11.01 7.65 22.70
CA ASN A 240 11.19 8.03 21.30
C ASN A 240 11.90 6.96 20.46
N HIS A 241 11.60 6.88 19.16
CA HIS A 241 12.37 6.14 18.15
C HIS A 241 12.67 4.68 18.55
N GLY A 242 11.67 3.99 19.08
CA GLY A 242 11.78 2.60 19.53
C GLY A 242 12.80 2.39 20.66
N ALA A 243 13.22 3.45 21.36
CA ALA A 243 14.33 3.38 22.31
C ALA A 243 13.99 2.62 23.59
N GLY A 244 12.73 2.61 24.00
CA GLY A 244 12.30 1.97 25.23
C GLY A 244 10.80 2.02 25.44
N LYS A 245 10.35 1.33 26.50
CA LYS A 245 8.94 1.21 26.86
C LYS A 245 8.76 1.41 28.37
N ALA A 246 7.62 1.96 28.77
CA ALA A 246 7.19 2.03 30.16
C ALA A 246 5.88 1.26 30.32
N GLN A 247 5.88 0.26 31.19
CA GLN A 247 4.75 -0.64 31.39
C GLN A 247 4.15 -0.51 32.78
N PHE A 248 2.83 -0.55 32.85
CA PHE A 248 2.04 -0.51 34.07
C PHE A 248 1.14 -1.73 34.13
N LYS A 249 0.90 -2.20 35.36
CA LYS A 249 -0.17 -3.15 35.67
C LYS A 249 -1.27 -2.41 36.42
N VAL A 250 -2.49 -2.52 35.94
CA VAL A 250 -3.65 -1.85 36.50
C VAL A 250 -4.78 -2.84 36.65
N ASP A 251 -5.31 -2.98 37.86
CA ASP A 251 -6.51 -3.76 38.13
C ASP A 251 -7.75 -2.87 38.01
N ILE A 252 -8.75 -3.34 37.28
CA ILE A 252 -9.97 -2.62 36.96
C ILE A 252 -11.18 -3.43 37.43
N SER A 253 -12.08 -2.80 38.20
CA SER A 253 -13.24 -3.48 38.77
C SER A 253 -14.31 -3.88 37.74
N GLN A 254 -14.46 -3.11 36.66
CA GLN A 254 -15.50 -3.34 35.66
C GLN A 254 -14.97 -2.97 34.27
N SER A 255 -15.19 -3.85 33.29
CA SER A 255 -14.87 -3.57 31.89
C SER A 255 -15.59 -2.33 31.38
N GLY A 256 -14.97 -1.59 30.48
CA GLY A 256 -15.60 -0.44 29.84
C GLY A 256 -14.61 0.55 29.26
N GLU A 257 -15.14 1.71 28.89
CA GLU A 257 -14.37 2.84 28.39
C GLU A 257 -13.87 3.72 29.54
N TYR A 258 -12.59 4.03 29.49
CA TYR A 258 -11.90 4.85 30.49
C TYR A 258 -11.22 6.03 29.80
N VAL A 259 -11.35 7.19 30.43
CA VAL A 259 -10.64 8.42 30.04
C VAL A 259 -9.20 8.32 30.55
N PHE A 260 -8.26 8.35 29.61
CA PHE A 260 -6.84 8.42 29.87
C PHE A 260 -6.37 9.86 29.73
N THR A 261 -6.07 10.50 30.85
CA THR A 261 -5.53 11.86 30.89
C THR A 261 -4.02 11.80 31.02
N ILE A 262 -3.32 12.09 29.94
CA ILE A 262 -1.87 12.05 29.86
C ILE A 262 -1.34 13.43 30.22
N HIS A 263 -0.64 13.53 31.35
CA HIS A 263 0.08 14.73 31.75
C HIS A 263 1.52 14.65 31.24
N PHE A 264 2.02 15.70 30.60
CA PHE A 264 3.32 15.68 29.93
C PHE A 264 4.04 17.02 29.99
N LYS A 265 5.38 16.97 29.88
CA LYS A 265 6.22 18.16 29.74
C LYS A 265 5.98 18.81 28.39
N LYS A 266 5.59 20.08 28.43
CA LYS A 266 5.43 20.90 27.25
C LYS A 266 6.79 21.38 26.76
N LEU A 267 7.07 21.17 25.47
CA LEU A 267 8.26 21.68 24.79
C LEU A 267 7.82 22.55 23.61
N ALA A 268 8.63 23.57 23.29
CA ALA A 268 8.40 24.37 22.10
C ALA A 268 8.70 23.50 20.88
N SER A 269 7.67 23.22 20.08
CA SER A 269 7.78 22.37 18.88
C SER A 269 6.85 22.87 17.80
N LYS A 270 7.39 23.01 16.59
CA LYS A 270 6.60 23.28 15.37
C LYS A 270 5.98 22.01 14.76
N LYS A 271 6.27 20.84 15.33
CA LYS A 271 5.81 19.53 14.84
C LYS A 271 5.11 18.77 15.93
N GLU A 272 4.18 17.94 15.52
CA GLU A 272 3.53 16.98 16.39
C GLU A 272 4.52 15.92 16.92
N THR A 273 4.15 15.35 18.06
CA THR A 273 4.82 14.18 18.64
C THR A 273 3.81 13.08 18.88
N TYR A 274 4.27 11.86 19.08
CA TYR A 274 3.45 10.67 19.00
C TYR A 274 3.75 9.70 20.15
N LEU A 275 2.72 8.98 20.57
CA LEU A 275 2.79 7.89 21.53
C LEU A 275 1.77 6.81 21.19
N GLN A 276 2.17 5.55 21.30
CA GLN A 276 1.28 4.42 21.38
C GLN A 276 1.06 4.01 22.83
N ILE A 277 -0.20 3.75 23.16
CA ILE A 277 -0.66 3.14 24.40
C ILE A 277 -1.19 1.74 24.03
N ASP A 278 -0.36 0.73 24.27
CA ASP A 278 -0.71 -0.67 24.07
C ASP A 278 -1.40 -1.19 25.33
N VAL A 279 -2.68 -1.56 25.22
CA VAL A 279 -3.47 -2.20 26.28
C VAL A 279 -3.73 -3.65 25.91
N ASN A 280 -3.02 -4.57 26.55
CA ASN A 280 -3.17 -6.02 26.30
C ASN A 280 -3.07 -6.40 24.81
N GLY A 281 -2.27 -5.70 24.01
CA GLY A 281 -2.13 -5.89 22.56
C GLY A 281 -2.96 -4.92 21.71
N ASN A 282 -3.90 -4.19 22.29
CA ASN A 282 -4.72 -3.21 21.57
C ASN A 282 -4.01 -1.85 21.56
N ILE A 283 -3.61 -1.41 20.38
CA ILE A 283 -2.89 -0.14 20.18
C ILE A 283 -3.87 1.02 20.15
N ASN A 284 -3.63 2.01 21.02
CA ASN A 284 -4.30 3.30 20.99
C ASN A 284 -3.25 4.37 20.67
N GLU A 285 -3.52 5.20 19.68
CA GLU A 285 -2.58 6.21 19.19
C GLU A 285 -2.90 7.58 19.77
N VAL A 286 -1.85 8.32 20.12
CA VAL A 286 -1.97 9.66 20.68
C VAL A 286 -1.02 10.62 19.96
N PHE A 287 -1.60 11.68 19.41
CA PHE A 287 -0.88 12.76 18.73
C PHE A 287 -0.89 14.00 19.63
N PHE A 288 0.30 14.48 19.98
CA PHE A 288 0.46 15.70 20.75
C PHE A 288 0.69 16.86 19.78
N PRO A 289 -0.12 17.93 19.86
CA PRO A 289 -0.11 19.00 18.87
C PRO A 289 1.20 19.80 18.90
N PRO A 290 1.48 20.59 17.85
CA PRO A 290 2.52 21.61 17.90
C PRO A 290 2.24 22.56 19.07
N SER A 291 3.31 23.04 19.72
CA SER A 291 3.19 23.64 21.04
C SER A 291 4.18 24.78 21.25
N VAL A 292 3.70 25.81 21.96
CA VAL A 292 4.50 26.91 22.52
C VAL A 292 4.68 26.69 24.03
N ALA A 293 5.92 26.71 24.53
CA ALA A 293 6.24 26.33 25.92
C ALA A 293 6.16 27.51 26.91
N PHE A 294 5.02 28.22 26.95
CA PHE A 294 4.77 29.27 27.96
C PHE A 294 4.63 28.69 29.38
N THR A 295 4.00 27.51 29.50
CA THR A 295 3.90 26.72 30.74
C THR A 295 4.68 25.42 30.58
N PRO A 296 5.23 24.85 31.68
CA PRO A 296 6.11 23.69 31.60
C PRO A 296 5.37 22.37 31.37
N ASP A 297 4.07 22.30 31.66
CA ASP A 297 3.24 21.10 31.54
C ASP A 297 1.96 21.36 30.73
N ALA A 298 1.38 20.26 30.25
CA ALA A 298 0.11 20.21 29.56
C ALA A 298 -0.55 18.84 29.78
N ARG A 299 -1.81 18.72 29.36
CA ARG A 299 -2.55 17.45 29.37
C ARG A 299 -3.25 17.20 28.05
N LEU A 300 -3.41 15.94 27.70
CA LEU A 300 -4.22 15.46 26.58
C LEU A 300 -5.06 14.27 27.05
N GLN A 301 -6.27 14.12 26.50
CA GLN A 301 -7.16 13.02 26.83
C GLN A 301 -7.41 12.12 25.63
N THR A 302 -7.50 10.82 25.88
CA THR A 302 -8.03 9.83 24.95
C THR A 302 -8.92 8.84 25.71
N VAL A 303 -9.76 8.10 25.00
CA VAL A 303 -10.61 7.06 25.58
C VAL A 303 -10.07 5.71 25.17
N ILE A 304 -9.88 4.81 26.13
CA ILE A 304 -9.43 3.45 25.84
C ILE A 304 -10.31 2.43 26.55
N LYS A 305 -10.39 1.23 25.98
CA LYS A 305 -11.14 0.12 26.56
C LYS A 305 -10.25 -0.67 27.53
N LEU A 306 -10.72 -0.84 28.76
CA LEU A 306 -10.09 -1.71 29.76
C LEU A 306 -11.03 -2.87 30.09
N SER A 307 -10.46 -4.03 30.38
CA SER A 307 -11.22 -5.21 30.83
C SER A 307 -11.22 -5.30 32.36
N ALA A 308 -12.24 -5.90 32.96
CA ALA A 308 -12.22 -6.22 34.38
C ALA A 308 -11.03 -7.15 34.71
N GLY A 309 -10.37 -6.91 35.85
CA GLY A 309 -9.14 -7.58 36.28
C GLY A 309 -7.86 -6.86 35.85
N GLU A 310 -6.75 -7.61 35.77
CA GLU A 310 -5.43 -7.07 35.43
C GLU A 310 -5.34 -6.67 33.95
N ASN A 311 -4.95 -5.42 33.71
CA ASN A 311 -4.59 -4.89 32.41
C ASN A 311 -3.12 -4.48 32.40
N ILE A 312 -2.42 -4.84 31.32
CA ILE A 312 -1.05 -4.43 31.05
C ILE A 312 -1.11 -3.26 30.06
N ILE A 313 -0.61 -2.10 30.50
CA ILE A 313 -0.57 -0.87 29.72
C ILE A 313 0.89 -0.54 29.41
N THR A 314 1.25 -0.47 28.14
CA THR A 314 2.62 -0.17 27.70
C THR A 314 2.66 1.11 26.88
N LEU A 315 3.44 2.09 27.34
CA LEU A 315 3.74 3.34 26.64
C LEU A 315 4.99 3.16 25.79
N GLN A 316 4.90 3.49 24.50
CA GLN A 316 6.02 3.42 23.56
C GLN A 316 5.82 4.33 22.36
N ASN A 317 6.89 4.72 21.67
CA ASN A 317 6.81 5.20 20.29
C ASN A 317 7.72 4.32 19.43
N PRO A 318 7.14 3.43 18.59
CA PRO A 318 7.94 2.46 17.84
C PRO A 318 8.50 3.04 16.53
N VAL A 319 8.19 4.29 16.17
CA VAL A 319 8.54 4.86 14.86
C VAL A 319 10.01 5.27 14.81
N VAL A 320 10.82 4.51 14.07
CA VAL A 320 12.25 4.82 13.84
C VAL A 320 12.46 5.40 12.45
N THR A 321 11.80 4.84 11.43
CA THR A 321 11.98 5.19 10.03
C THR A 321 10.69 5.71 9.39
N ARG A 322 10.81 6.28 8.18
CA ARG A 322 9.65 6.65 7.36
C ARG A 322 8.78 5.45 7.01
N ALA A 323 9.39 4.28 6.79
CA ALA A 323 8.65 3.05 6.51
C ALA A 323 7.84 2.56 7.71
N ASP A 324 8.31 2.79 8.94
CA ASP A 324 7.51 2.51 10.15
C ASP A 324 6.24 3.36 10.19
N SER A 325 6.35 4.65 9.84
CA SER A 325 5.21 5.56 9.72
C SER A 325 4.23 5.10 8.65
N SER A 326 4.72 4.80 7.44
CA SER A 326 3.87 4.29 6.34
C SER A 326 3.17 3.00 6.75
N TYR A 327 3.89 2.04 7.36
CA TYR A 327 3.31 0.79 7.81
C TYR A 327 2.14 1.00 8.77
N ILE A 328 2.33 1.82 9.82
CA ILE A 328 1.27 2.13 10.80
C ILE A 328 0.04 2.72 10.10
N GLN A 329 0.24 3.71 9.23
CA GLN A 329 -0.86 4.47 8.63
C GLN A 329 -1.65 3.65 7.60
N TYR A 330 -0.97 2.91 6.71
CA TYR A 330 -1.65 2.01 5.78
C TYR A 330 -2.40 0.88 6.51
N ARG A 331 -1.81 0.32 7.57
CA ARG A 331 -2.48 -0.71 8.38
C ARG A 331 -3.71 -0.16 9.10
N ARG A 332 -3.68 1.09 9.55
CA ARG A 332 -4.85 1.75 10.17
C ARG A 332 -6.05 1.76 9.22
N MET A 333 -5.84 2.16 7.97
CA MET A 333 -6.87 2.13 6.94
C MET A 333 -7.29 0.69 6.59
N GLY A 334 -6.35 -0.25 6.47
CA GLY A 334 -6.68 -1.66 6.28
C GLY A 334 -7.65 -2.18 7.35
N LYS A 335 -7.33 -1.98 8.63
CA LYS A 335 -8.22 -2.35 9.73
C LYS A 335 -9.59 -1.66 9.64
N ALA A 336 -9.61 -0.36 9.32
CA ALA A 336 -10.84 0.40 9.17
C ALA A 336 -11.75 -0.19 8.07
N LEU A 337 -11.19 -0.64 6.94
CA LEU A 337 -11.94 -1.26 5.84
C LEU A 337 -12.54 -2.62 6.24
N GLU A 338 -11.79 -3.46 6.96
CA GLU A 338 -12.29 -4.75 7.45
C GLU A 338 -13.43 -4.56 8.45
N ASP A 339 -13.22 -3.69 9.44
CA ASP A 339 -14.21 -3.36 10.46
C ASP A 339 -15.47 -2.75 9.84
N ALA A 340 -15.31 -1.81 8.88
CA ALA A 340 -16.42 -1.16 8.20
C ALA A 340 -17.24 -2.12 7.32
N SER A 341 -16.58 -2.99 6.54
CA SER A 341 -17.25 -3.99 5.71
C SER A 341 -18.08 -4.95 6.55
N HIS A 342 -17.52 -5.43 7.67
CA HIS A 342 -18.24 -6.29 8.60
C HIS A 342 -19.39 -5.56 9.30
N ALA A 343 -19.16 -4.34 9.81
CA ALA A 343 -20.18 -3.54 10.46
C ALA A 343 -21.35 -3.20 9.53
N TRP A 344 -21.07 -2.89 8.25
CA TRP A 344 -22.10 -2.61 7.26
C TRP A 344 -22.97 -3.83 6.96
N SER A 345 -22.38 -5.02 6.88
CA SER A 345 -23.14 -6.27 6.70
C SER A 345 -24.09 -6.50 7.88
N MET A 346 -23.61 -6.31 9.10
CA MET A 346 -24.44 -6.44 10.31
C MET A 346 -25.54 -5.38 10.39
N TYR A 347 -25.28 -4.16 9.90
CA TYR A 347 -26.25 -3.07 9.91
C TYR A 347 -27.32 -3.19 8.82
N SER A 348 -26.92 -3.49 7.58
CA SER A 348 -27.81 -3.54 6.41
C SER A 348 -28.52 -4.89 6.23
N GLY A 349 -27.96 -5.97 6.80
CA GLY A 349 -28.42 -7.34 6.54
C GLY A 349 -27.95 -7.91 5.20
N GLU A 350 -27.21 -7.13 4.39
CA GLU A 350 -26.61 -7.62 3.16
C GLU A 350 -25.38 -8.51 3.43
N PRO A 351 -25.03 -9.44 2.52
CA PRO A 351 -23.77 -10.17 2.59
C PRO A 351 -22.58 -9.21 2.70
N GLN A 352 -21.61 -9.54 3.55
CA GLN A 352 -20.37 -8.79 3.65
C GLN A 352 -19.71 -8.68 2.27
N ARG A 353 -19.29 -7.46 1.92
CA ARG A 353 -18.54 -7.14 0.71
C ARG A 353 -17.11 -6.74 1.11
N PRO A 354 -16.16 -7.69 1.14
CA PRO A 354 -14.78 -7.37 1.47
C PRO A 354 -14.16 -6.43 0.43
N ILE A 355 -13.47 -5.40 0.88
CA ILE A 355 -12.84 -4.40 0.01
C ILE A 355 -11.44 -4.89 -0.36
N THR A 356 -11.10 -4.91 -1.65
CA THR A 356 -9.72 -5.15 -2.08
C THR A 356 -8.91 -3.88 -1.92
N TYR A 357 -7.82 -3.94 -1.17
CA TYR A 357 -7.08 -2.75 -0.76
C TYR A 357 -5.72 -2.62 -1.49
N SER A 358 -5.56 -1.54 -2.25
CA SER A 358 -4.36 -1.17 -3.00
C SER A 358 -3.59 -0.03 -2.35
N ILE A 359 -2.35 -0.32 -1.95
CA ILE A 359 -1.38 0.60 -1.35
C ILE A 359 -0.62 1.33 -2.47
N CYS A 360 -0.77 2.64 -2.58
CA CYS A 360 -0.13 3.45 -3.61
C CYS A 360 0.88 4.44 -3.01
N GLU A 361 2.01 3.92 -2.50
CA GLU A 361 3.16 4.74 -2.03
C GLU A 361 4.39 4.66 -2.95
N TRP A 362 4.13 4.25 -4.20
CA TRP A 362 5.10 4.24 -5.31
C TRP A 362 6.37 3.39 -5.08
N GLY A 363 6.33 2.46 -4.12
CA GLY A 363 7.47 1.63 -3.73
C GLY A 363 8.54 2.35 -2.89
N THR A 364 8.25 3.57 -2.40
CA THR A 364 9.21 4.45 -1.72
C THR A 364 9.72 3.85 -0.41
N ASN A 365 8.81 3.26 0.37
CA ASN A 365 9.03 2.67 1.68
C ASN A 365 8.98 1.14 1.64
N ARG A 366 9.17 0.55 0.45
CA ARG A 366 9.35 -0.89 0.23
C ARG A 366 8.15 -1.72 0.71
N PRO A 367 6.95 -1.51 0.15
CA PRO A 367 5.72 -2.09 0.63
C PRO A 367 5.71 -3.60 0.42
N TRP A 368 6.50 -4.14 -0.50
CA TRP A 368 6.74 -5.58 -0.64
C TRP A 368 7.33 -6.28 0.60
N ALA A 369 7.76 -5.54 1.63
CA ALA A 369 8.25 -6.10 2.89
C ALA A 369 7.18 -6.16 3.99
N TRP A 370 6.15 -5.30 3.94
CA TRP A 370 5.18 -5.11 5.03
C TRP A 370 3.73 -4.99 4.56
N GLY A 371 3.48 -4.75 3.28
CA GLY A 371 2.19 -4.46 2.67
C GLY A 371 1.16 -5.55 2.88
N ALA A 372 1.59 -6.83 2.96
CA ALA A 372 0.72 -7.95 3.31
C ALA A 372 -0.03 -7.77 4.65
N LYS A 373 0.57 -7.06 5.60
CA LYS A 373 -0.03 -6.73 6.91
C LYS A 373 -1.01 -5.57 6.87
N ALA A 374 -1.12 -4.90 5.73
CA ALA A 374 -1.88 -3.67 5.58
C ALA A 374 -2.93 -3.75 4.47
N GLY A 375 -2.65 -4.39 3.33
CA GLY A 375 -3.56 -4.48 2.18
C GLY A 375 -3.21 -5.63 1.23
N ASN A 376 -3.97 -5.76 0.15
CA ASN A 376 -3.84 -6.87 -0.79
C ASN A 376 -2.73 -6.68 -1.83
N MET A 377 -2.49 -5.42 -2.20
CA MET A 377 -1.56 -5.10 -3.27
C MET A 377 -0.87 -3.77 -3.05
N TRP A 378 0.27 -3.60 -3.71
CA TRP A 378 1.07 -2.39 -3.54
C TRP A 378 1.81 -1.99 -4.80
N ARG A 379 1.75 -0.71 -5.11
CA ARG A 379 2.54 -0.08 -6.17
C ARG A 379 4.03 -0.27 -5.87
N THR A 380 4.77 -0.82 -6.83
CA THR A 380 6.22 -1.09 -6.69
C THR A 380 7.10 0.05 -7.20
N THR A 381 6.52 0.99 -7.95
CA THR A 381 7.22 2.11 -8.59
C THR A 381 6.34 3.36 -8.68
N HIS A 382 6.97 4.48 -9.04
CA HIS A 382 6.27 5.66 -9.57
C HIS A 382 5.48 5.34 -10.85
N ASP A 383 4.64 6.30 -11.24
CA ASP A 383 3.61 6.14 -12.25
C ASP A 383 4.16 5.74 -13.63
N ILE A 384 3.39 4.89 -14.28
CA ILE A 384 3.59 4.51 -15.66
C ILE A 384 3.29 5.68 -16.60
N MET A 385 3.90 5.65 -17.78
CA MET A 385 3.58 6.51 -18.90
C MET A 385 3.36 5.63 -20.14
N PRO A 386 2.58 6.09 -21.14
CA PRO A 386 2.33 5.35 -22.38
C PRO A 386 3.53 5.45 -23.34
N LYS A 387 4.71 5.07 -22.84
CA LYS A 387 6.01 5.13 -23.51
C LYS A 387 6.80 3.86 -23.19
N TRP A 388 7.38 3.25 -24.22
CA TRP A 388 8.10 1.99 -24.09
C TRP A 388 9.16 1.96 -22.98
N PHE A 389 9.93 3.04 -22.82
CA PHE A 389 10.96 3.10 -21.77
C PHE A 389 10.39 3.03 -20.36
N SER A 390 9.18 3.58 -20.13
CA SER A 390 8.51 3.56 -18.82
C SER A 390 8.08 2.13 -18.49
N ILE A 391 7.40 1.46 -19.42
CA ILE A 391 7.01 0.05 -19.32
C ILE A 391 8.23 -0.84 -18.99
N VAL A 392 9.31 -0.70 -19.75
CA VAL A 392 10.54 -1.49 -19.54
C VAL A 392 11.20 -1.18 -18.19
N TRP A 393 11.18 0.08 -17.75
CA TRP A 393 11.76 0.46 -16.46
C TRP A 393 10.98 -0.13 -15.28
N ILE A 394 9.65 -0.05 -15.33
CA ILE A 394 8.75 -0.63 -14.32
C ILE A 394 8.92 -2.15 -14.28
N TYR A 395 8.80 -2.82 -15.43
CA TYR A 395 9.03 -4.26 -15.54
C TYR A 395 10.37 -4.67 -14.92
N ASN A 396 11.45 -3.96 -15.24
CA ASN A 396 12.78 -4.27 -14.71
C ASN A 396 12.88 -4.16 -13.19
N ARG A 397 12.05 -3.34 -12.53
CA ARG A 397 11.98 -3.29 -11.07
C ARG A 397 11.11 -4.40 -10.51
N THR A 398 9.89 -4.53 -11.00
CA THR A 398 8.88 -5.44 -10.43
C THR A 398 9.23 -6.91 -10.60
N VAL A 399 9.82 -7.32 -11.72
CA VAL A 399 10.19 -8.74 -11.94
C VAL A 399 11.19 -9.28 -10.90
N ASN A 400 11.98 -8.41 -10.27
CA ASN A 400 12.91 -8.81 -9.21
C ASN A 400 12.21 -9.06 -7.86
N MET A 401 10.93 -8.69 -7.75
CA MET A 401 10.11 -8.81 -6.54
C MET A 401 9.23 -10.06 -6.55
N TYR A 402 9.51 -11.04 -7.42
CA TYR A 402 8.71 -12.26 -7.59
C TYR A 402 8.45 -13.05 -6.28
N LYS A 403 9.32 -12.91 -5.27
CA LYS A 403 9.16 -13.58 -3.97
C LYS A 403 8.16 -12.91 -3.03
N SER A 404 7.77 -11.68 -3.33
CA SER A 404 6.91 -10.88 -2.47
C SER A 404 5.44 -11.04 -2.77
N ALA A 405 5.10 -11.83 -3.80
CA ALA A 405 3.72 -12.09 -4.18
C ALA A 405 3.26 -13.51 -3.79
N SER A 406 2.00 -13.60 -3.42
CA SER A 406 1.28 -14.83 -3.05
C SER A 406 -0.23 -14.53 -3.07
N PRO A 407 -1.12 -15.52 -2.89
CA PRO A 407 -2.56 -15.24 -2.90
C PRO A 407 -2.94 -14.16 -1.87
N GLY A 408 -3.57 -13.08 -2.33
CA GLY A 408 -3.93 -11.91 -1.54
C GLY A 408 -2.81 -10.89 -1.34
N HIS A 409 -1.64 -11.10 -1.94
CA HIS A 409 -0.43 -10.29 -1.77
C HIS A 409 0.20 -10.05 -3.15
N ILE A 410 -0.08 -8.91 -3.78
CA ILE A 410 0.19 -8.69 -5.19
C ILE A 410 1.10 -7.47 -5.39
N ASN A 411 2.19 -7.66 -6.14
CA ASN A 411 2.99 -6.54 -6.62
C ASN A 411 2.24 -5.84 -7.74
N ASP A 412 2.05 -4.53 -7.62
CA ASP A 412 1.36 -3.71 -8.61
C ASP A 412 2.38 -2.86 -9.40
N PRO A 413 2.69 -3.24 -10.67
CA PRO A 413 3.48 -2.44 -11.59
C PRO A 413 2.71 -1.28 -12.23
N ASP A 414 1.57 -0.87 -11.67
CA ASP A 414 0.69 0.20 -12.17
C ASP A 414 -0.22 -0.22 -13.33
N MET A 415 -1.14 0.67 -13.71
CA MET A 415 -2.18 0.46 -14.71
C MET A 415 -1.64 0.12 -16.11
N LEU A 416 -2.49 -0.52 -16.92
CA LEU A 416 -2.22 -0.85 -18.30
C LEU A 416 -2.40 0.36 -19.22
N GLU A 417 -1.31 0.82 -19.83
CA GLU A 417 -1.29 1.78 -20.95
C GLU A 417 -1.62 1.16 -22.33
N VAL A 418 -2.26 -0.02 -22.35
CA VAL A 418 -2.56 -0.71 -23.62
C VAL A 418 -3.56 0.11 -24.43
N GLY A 419 -3.19 0.49 -25.66
CA GLY A 419 -3.98 1.33 -26.56
C GLY A 419 -3.69 2.83 -26.46
N ASN A 420 -3.01 3.27 -25.40
CA ASN A 420 -2.67 4.66 -25.14
C ASN A 420 -1.36 5.09 -25.82
N GLY A 421 -1.21 6.41 -26.00
CA GLY A 421 -0.01 7.02 -26.57
C GLY A 421 0.32 6.53 -27.98
N LYS A 422 1.62 6.29 -28.22
CA LYS A 422 2.16 5.90 -29.54
C LYS A 422 2.85 4.53 -29.51
N LEU A 423 2.44 3.66 -28.58
CA LEU A 423 2.98 2.31 -28.48
C LEU A 423 2.63 1.49 -29.72
N THR A 424 3.57 0.72 -30.26
CA THR A 424 3.28 -0.19 -31.38
C THR A 424 2.41 -1.36 -30.92
N ILE A 425 1.86 -2.14 -31.85
CA ILE A 425 1.07 -3.34 -31.49
C ILE A 425 1.95 -4.35 -30.74
N GLU A 426 3.21 -4.48 -31.11
CA GLU A 426 4.22 -5.30 -30.41
C GLU A 426 4.47 -4.81 -29.00
N GLU A 427 4.66 -3.50 -28.80
CA GLU A 427 4.88 -2.91 -27.48
C GLU A 427 3.64 -3.08 -26.58
N ASN A 428 2.44 -2.89 -27.11
CA ASN A 428 1.18 -3.15 -26.41
C ASN A 428 1.04 -4.63 -26.01
N ARG A 429 1.40 -5.55 -26.93
CA ARG A 429 1.38 -6.99 -26.69
C ARG A 429 2.38 -7.40 -25.62
N ALA A 430 3.59 -6.86 -25.68
CA ALA A 430 4.64 -7.08 -24.69
C ALA A 430 4.23 -6.54 -23.32
N HIS A 431 3.69 -5.33 -23.27
CA HIS A 431 3.19 -4.71 -22.04
C HIS A 431 2.15 -5.59 -21.34
N PHE A 432 1.05 -5.94 -22.03
CA PHE A 432 0.01 -6.80 -21.47
C PHE A 432 0.55 -8.17 -21.03
N THR A 433 1.38 -8.79 -21.87
CA THR A 433 2.02 -10.08 -21.57
C THR A 433 2.87 -10.02 -20.31
N LEU A 434 3.70 -8.99 -20.15
CA LEU A 434 4.59 -8.88 -19.01
C LEU A 434 3.81 -8.70 -17.71
N TRP A 435 2.70 -7.96 -17.73
CA TRP A 435 1.80 -7.83 -16.58
C TRP A 435 1.19 -9.18 -16.23
N CYS A 436 0.66 -9.91 -17.22
CA CYS A 436 0.15 -11.27 -17.01
C CYS A 436 1.23 -12.21 -16.45
N MET A 437 2.47 -12.11 -16.94
CA MET A 437 3.58 -12.93 -16.45
C MET A 437 4.00 -12.55 -15.02
N MET A 438 3.83 -11.30 -14.61
CA MET A 438 4.17 -10.81 -13.28
C MET A 438 3.06 -11.05 -12.23
N ALA A 439 1.94 -11.67 -12.60
CA ALA A 439 0.75 -11.79 -11.73
C ALA A 439 0.31 -10.40 -11.22
N ALA A 440 0.25 -9.44 -12.14
CA ALA A 440 -0.02 -8.04 -11.84
C ALA A 440 -1.52 -7.73 -11.97
N PRO A 441 -2.04 -6.70 -11.28
CA PRO A 441 -3.39 -6.22 -11.53
C PRO A 441 -3.53 -5.82 -13.00
N LEU A 442 -4.57 -6.33 -13.68
CA LEU A 442 -4.87 -5.98 -15.06
C LEU A 442 -5.92 -4.86 -15.07
N VAL A 443 -5.48 -3.66 -14.69
CA VAL A 443 -6.34 -2.47 -14.64
C VAL A 443 -6.12 -1.65 -15.91
N LEU A 444 -7.09 -1.65 -16.81
CA LEU A 444 -7.09 -0.86 -18.05
C LEU A 444 -7.11 0.64 -17.74
N GLY A 445 -6.30 1.42 -18.44
CA GLY A 445 -6.24 2.87 -18.30
C GLY A 445 -6.58 3.65 -19.57
N ASN A 446 -7.14 2.97 -20.58
CA ASN A 446 -7.53 3.57 -21.86
C ASN A 446 -9.01 4.00 -21.87
N ASP A 447 -9.42 4.74 -22.90
CA ASP A 447 -10.84 4.99 -23.18
C ASP A 447 -11.47 3.73 -23.80
N LEU A 448 -12.40 3.10 -23.07
CA LEU A 448 -13.05 1.86 -23.52
C LEU A 448 -14.07 2.10 -24.63
N ARG A 449 -14.61 3.32 -24.74
CA ARG A 449 -15.59 3.69 -25.77
C ARG A 449 -14.95 3.65 -27.16
N GLU A 450 -13.67 4.00 -27.23
CA GLU A 450 -12.85 3.91 -28.44
C GLU A 450 -12.58 2.47 -28.90
N LEU A 451 -12.86 1.47 -28.04
CA LEU A 451 -12.75 0.07 -28.43
C LEU A 451 -14.01 -0.45 -29.15
N GLN A 452 -15.12 0.31 -29.11
CA GLN A 452 -16.39 -0.08 -29.74
C GLN A 452 -16.48 0.28 -31.23
N ASN A 453 -15.52 1.06 -31.75
CA ASN A 453 -15.62 1.62 -33.10
C ASN A 453 -15.30 0.63 -34.25
N GLY A 454 -14.89 -0.60 -33.96
CA GLY A 454 -14.59 -1.64 -34.96
C GLY A 454 -13.43 -1.30 -35.90
N SER A 455 -12.55 -0.37 -35.52
CA SER A 455 -11.34 -0.07 -36.27
C SER A 455 -10.30 -1.20 -36.12
N LYS A 456 -9.41 -1.32 -37.11
CA LYS A 456 -8.28 -2.28 -37.00
C LYS A 456 -7.44 -2.08 -35.73
N LYS A 457 -7.37 -0.84 -35.22
CA LYS A 457 -6.67 -0.54 -33.98
C LYS A 457 -7.48 -1.04 -32.78
N SER A 458 -8.78 -0.73 -32.67
CA SER A 458 -9.61 -1.22 -31.57
C SER A 458 -9.62 -2.74 -31.51
N ASP A 459 -9.77 -3.41 -32.65
CA ASP A 459 -9.79 -4.88 -32.72
C ASP A 459 -8.46 -5.49 -32.27
N ALA A 460 -7.34 -4.88 -32.67
CA ALA A 460 -6.02 -5.33 -32.25
C ALA A 460 -5.80 -5.13 -30.74
N ILE A 461 -6.29 -4.03 -30.17
CA ILE A 461 -6.22 -3.76 -28.73
C ILE A 461 -7.12 -4.71 -27.95
N LEU A 462 -8.39 -4.88 -28.36
CA LEU A 462 -9.30 -5.84 -27.75
C LEU A 462 -8.70 -7.24 -27.76
N LYS A 463 -8.19 -7.72 -28.90
CA LYS A 463 -7.52 -9.02 -28.99
C LYS A 463 -6.33 -9.17 -28.03
N ILE A 464 -5.62 -8.08 -27.71
CA ILE A 464 -4.54 -8.11 -26.74
C ILE A 464 -5.11 -8.30 -25.34
N VAL A 465 -6.05 -7.44 -24.92
CA VAL A 465 -6.54 -7.40 -23.54
C VAL A 465 -7.55 -8.49 -23.23
N THR A 466 -8.17 -9.12 -24.22
CA THR A 466 -9.08 -10.27 -24.04
C THR A 466 -8.42 -11.62 -24.31
N ASN A 467 -7.08 -11.70 -24.39
CA ASN A 467 -6.40 -12.99 -24.62
C ASN A 467 -6.59 -13.93 -23.40
N GLU A 468 -7.55 -14.84 -23.51
CA GLU A 468 -7.92 -15.80 -22.46
C GLU A 468 -6.74 -16.67 -22.00
N ASN A 469 -5.85 -17.05 -22.91
CA ASN A 469 -4.71 -17.90 -22.56
C ASN A 469 -3.75 -17.17 -21.60
N LEU A 470 -3.52 -15.87 -21.81
CA LEU A 470 -2.68 -15.05 -20.94
C LEU A 470 -3.39 -14.63 -19.66
N ILE A 471 -4.69 -14.30 -19.74
CA ILE A 471 -5.51 -14.01 -18.55
C ILE A 471 -5.50 -15.22 -17.61
N ARG A 472 -5.61 -16.45 -18.13
CA ARG A 472 -5.50 -17.67 -17.31
C ARG A 472 -4.12 -17.87 -16.68
N VAL A 473 -3.04 -17.41 -17.33
CA VAL A 473 -1.71 -17.39 -16.71
C VAL A 473 -1.67 -16.37 -15.58
N ASP A 474 -2.21 -15.17 -15.80
CA ASP A 474 -2.28 -14.11 -14.78
C ASP A 474 -3.06 -14.57 -13.54
N GLN A 475 -4.28 -15.05 -13.76
CA GLN A 475 -5.26 -15.48 -12.77
C GLN A 475 -4.99 -16.87 -12.16
N ASP A 476 -3.83 -17.46 -12.43
CA ASP A 476 -3.43 -18.73 -11.80
C ASP A 476 -3.38 -18.59 -10.27
N SER A 477 -3.98 -19.57 -9.58
CA SER A 477 -4.22 -19.50 -8.13
C SER A 477 -2.96 -19.55 -7.26
N LEU A 478 -1.78 -19.87 -7.83
CA LEU A 478 -0.52 -19.75 -7.08
C LEU A 478 -0.14 -18.29 -6.83
N VAL A 479 -0.60 -17.36 -7.69
CA VAL A 479 -0.23 -15.94 -7.66
C VAL A 479 1.29 -15.77 -7.55
N LYS A 480 2.02 -16.64 -8.26
CA LYS A 480 3.48 -16.64 -8.34
C LYS A 480 3.90 -15.88 -9.60
N PRO A 481 4.53 -14.71 -9.49
CA PRO A 481 5.06 -14.00 -10.64
C PRO A 481 6.15 -14.80 -11.36
N ALA A 482 6.39 -14.49 -12.63
CA ALA A 482 7.53 -15.00 -13.36
C ALA A 482 8.84 -14.53 -12.73
N LYS A 483 9.82 -15.43 -12.70
CA LYS A 483 11.22 -15.09 -12.42
C LYS A 483 11.96 -14.90 -13.73
N ARG A 484 12.83 -13.89 -13.80
CA ARG A 484 13.84 -13.79 -14.87
C ARG A 484 14.92 -14.84 -14.64
N ILE A 485 14.93 -15.89 -15.46
CA ILE A 485 15.82 -17.04 -15.30
C ILE A 485 17.12 -16.90 -16.11
N ALA A 486 17.07 -16.14 -17.22
CA ALA A 486 18.24 -15.89 -18.06
C ALA A 486 18.05 -14.63 -18.91
N ARG A 487 19.16 -14.15 -19.49
CA ARG A 487 19.18 -13.08 -20.49
C ARG A 487 20.14 -13.44 -21.61
N LYS A 488 19.67 -13.37 -22.86
CA LYS A 488 20.48 -13.58 -24.07
C LYS A 488 20.45 -12.30 -24.93
N GLY A 489 21.50 -11.49 -24.83
CA GLY A 489 21.53 -10.17 -25.46
C GLY A 489 20.40 -9.28 -24.94
N THR A 490 19.48 -8.88 -25.82
CA THR A 490 18.29 -8.07 -25.49
C THR A 490 17.07 -8.89 -25.09
N ILE A 491 17.16 -10.23 -25.12
CA ILE A 491 16.05 -11.13 -24.79
C ILE A 491 16.12 -11.52 -23.32
N ASP A 492 15.07 -11.17 -22.57
CA ASP A 492 14.79 -11.75 -21.26
C ASP A 492 14.05 -13.07 -21.41
N ILE A 493 14.47 -14.07 -20.63
CA ILE A 493 13.79 -15.35 -20.51
C ILE A 493 13.14 -15.39 -19.14
N LEU A 494 11.81 -15.39 -19.13
CA LEU A 494 10.97 -15.39 -17.93
C LEU A 494 10.25 -16.72 -17.80
N ALA A 495 10.26 -17.31 -16.61
CA ALA A 495 9.52 -18.53 -16.34
C ALA A 495 8.65 -18.39 -15.10
N ARG A 496 7.40 -18.84 -15.20
CA ARG A 496 6.38 -18.79 -14.14
C ARG A 496 5.82 -20.20 -13.92
N PRO A 497 5.84 -20.73 -12.68
CA PRO A 497 5.14 -21.96 -12.35
C PRO A 497 3.62 -21.71 -12.25
N LEU A 498 2.82 -22.66 -12.70
CA LEU A 498 1.36 -22.63 -12.61
C LEU A 498 0.86 -23.71 -11.62
N SER A 499 -0.33 -23.50 -11.07
CA SER A 499 -0.96 -24.34 -10.04
C SER A 499 -1.10 -25.80 -10.42
N ASN A 500 -1.27 -26.08 -11.71
CA ASN A 500 -1.43 -27.43 -12.24
C ASN A 500 -0.10 -28.12 -12.59
N GLY A 501 1.05 -27.51 -12.28
CA GLY A 501 2.39 -28.04 -12.58
C GLY A 501 2.96 -27.60 -13.94
N ASP A 502 2.18 -26.91 -14.77
CA ASP A 502 2.68 -26.35 -16.03
C ASP A 502 3.58 -25.13 -15.79
N ILE A 503 4.29 -24.72 -16.84
CA ILE A 503 5.12 -23.51 -16.83
C ILE A 503 4.71 -22.58 -17.96
N ALA A 504 4.55 -21.30 -17.64
CA ALA A 504 4.54 -20.25 -18.65
C ALA A 504 5.97 -19.73 -18.86
N LEU A 505 6.47 -19.84 -20.09
CA LEU A 505 7.81 -19.40 -20.52
C LEU A 505 7.67 -18.26 -21.52
N CYS A 506 8.27 -17.10 -21.21
CA CYS A 506 8.20 -15.90 -22.04
C CYS A 506 9.61 -15.47 -22.49
N PHE A 507 9.76 -15.26 -23.79
CA PHE A 507 10.91 -14.59 -24.40
C PHE A 507 10.53 -13.15 -24.72
N PHE A 508 11.14 -12.20 -24.03
CA PHE A 508 10.83 -10.78 -24.16
C PHE A 508 12.01 -10.02 -24.78
N ASN A 509 11.82 -9.42 -25.96
CA ASN A 509 12.84 -8.64 -26.63
C ASN A 509 12.75 -7.15 -26.30
N MET A 510 13.66 -6.64 -25.47
CA MET A 510 13.76 -5.19 -25.23
C MET A 510 14.47 -4.43 -26.35
N GLY A 511 15.04 -5.16 -27.32
CA GLY A 511 15.88 -4.61 -28.39
C GLY A 511 15.09 -4.09 -29.58
N ARG A 512 15.74 -3.20 -30.34
CA ARG A 512 15.17 -2.51 -31.52
C ARG A 512 15.18 -3.33 -32.82
N SER A 513 15.52 -4.61 -32.74
CA SER A 513 15.60 -5.49 -33.91
C SER A 513 15.14 -6.89 -33.57
N LYS A 514 14.64 -7.60 -34.58
CA LYS A 514 14.24 -9.01 -34.48
C LYS A 514 15.42 -9.85 -34.00
N LYS A 515 15.16 -10.77 -33.07
CA LYS A 515 16.17 -11.73 -32.56
C LYS A 515 15.64 -13.15 -32.66
N GLU A 516 16.51 -14.05 -33.08
CA GLU A 516 16.27 -15.49 -33.01
C GLU A 516 16.73 -16.01 -31.65
N ILE A 517 16.01 -16.98 -31.13
CA ILE A 517 16.33 -17.64 -29.87
C ILE A 517 16.04 -19.13 -29.97
N GLU A 518 17.01 -19.89 -29.50
CA GLU A 518 16.90 -21.31 -29.21
C GLU A 518 17.04 -21.52 -27.70
N PHE A 519 16.12 -22.30 -27.14
CA PHE A 519 16.05 -22.57 -25.70
C PHE A 519 15.76 -24.05 -25.45
N ASP A 520 16.69 -24.71 -24.79
CA ASP A 520 16.56 -26.10 -24.31
C ASP A 520 15.75 -26.12 -23.01
N LEU A 521 14.63 -26.84 -23.03
CA LEU A 521 13.75 -26.97 -21.88
C LEU A 521 14.41 -27.68 -20.71
N ALA A 522 15.41 -28.54 -20.93
CA ALA A 522 16.12 -29.26 -19.87
C ALA A 522 16.71 -28.31 -18.82
N SER A 523 17.12 -27.11 -19.22
CA SER A 523 17.65 -26.07 -18.33
C SER A 523 16.67 -25.57 -17.27
N LEU A 524 15.36 -25.79 -17.45
CA LEU A 524 14.35 -25.38 -16.46
C LEU A 524 14.45 -26.19 -15.15
N LYS A 525 15.01 -27.41 -15.17
CA LYS A 525 15.24 -28.25 -13.96
C LYS A 525 16.15 -27.58 -12.94
N ASP A 526 17.07 -26.75 -13.41
CA ASP A 526 18.02 -26.07 -12.54
C ASP A 526 17.34 -24.92 -11.77
N GLU A 527 16.15 -24.49 -12.21
CA GLU A 527 15.40 -23.42 -11.56
C GLU A 527 14.45 -23.90 -10.48
N LYS A 528 14.98 -23.96 -9.26
CA LYS A 528 14.25 -24.34 -8.03
C LYS A 528 12.90 -23.62 -7.84
N TYR A 529 12.78 -22.39 -8.33
CA TYR A 529 11.54 -21.62 -8.24
C TYR A 529 10.37 -22.27 -9.01
N LEU A 530 10.67 -23.00 -10.08
CA LEU A 530 9.69 -23.67 -10.94
C LEU A 530 9.22 -25.02 -10.38
N ASN A 531 9.98 -25.60 -9.44
CA ASN A 531 9.66 -26.87 -8.77
C ASN A 531 9.32 -28.02 -9.74
N ILE A 532 10.16 -28.23 -10.74
CA ILE A 532 9.94 -29.22 -11.81
C ILE A 532 10.44 -30.59 -11.39
N SER A 533 9.62 -31.62 -11.61
CA SER A 533 9.96 -33.00 -11.26
C SER A 533 10.50 -33.82 -12.44
N ARG A 534 10.04 -33.56 -13.67
CA ARG A 534 10.49 -34.25 -14.88
C ARG A 534 10.57 -33.26 -16.06
N ILE A 535 11.42 -33.55 -17.02
CA ILE A 535 11.38 -32.85 -18.33
C ILE A 535 11.52 -33.96 -19.36
N GLY A 536 10.43 -34.22 -20.09
CA GLY A 536 10.36 -35.14 -21.22
C GLY A 536 10.01 -34.38 -22.51
N LYS A 537 9.41 -35.07 -23.48
CA LYS A 537 8.76 -34.40 -24.64
C LYS A 537 7.55 -33.62 -24.15
N ALA A 538 7.77 -32.37 -23.77
CA ALA A 538 6.71 -31.50 -23.28
C ALA A 538 5.79 -31.09 -24.44
N GLN A 539 4.52 -30.88 -24.11
CA GLN A 539 3.59 -30.21 -25.01
C GLN A 539 3.80 -28.71 -24.86
N ILE A 540 4.01 -28.00 -25.97
CA ILE A 540 4.32 -26.58 -26.00
C ILE A 540 3.22 -25.88 -26.78
N LYS A 541 2.43 -25.03 -26.12
CA LYS A 541 1.40 -24.18 -26.75
C LYS A 541 1.86 -22.73 -26.80
N ASN A 542 1.91 -22.11 -27.96
CA ASN A 542 2.08 -20.67 -28.09
C ASN A 542 0.82 -19.93 -27.63
N LEU A 543 0.92 -18.99 -26.68
CA LEU A 543 -0.25 -18.34 -26.08
C LEU A 543 -0.84 -17.19 -26.92
N TRP A 544 -0.16 -16.78 -27.98
CA TRP A 544 -0.64 -15.78 -28.93
C TRP A 544 -1.16 -16.37 -30.25
N SER A 545 -0.49 -17.39 -30.79
CA SER A 545 -0.92 -18.05 -32.05
C SER A 545 -1.73 -19.32 -31.84
N GLU A 546 -1.77 -19.83 -30.61
CA GLU A 546 -2.37 -21.12 -30.25
C GLU A 546 -1.76 -22.37 -30.89
N GLU A 547 -0.67 -22.20 -31.63
CA GLU A 547 0.09 -23.31 -32.21
C GLU A 547 0.59 -24.26 -31.11
N ILE A 548 0.37 -25.57 -31.29
CA ILE A 548 0.79 -26.62 -30.38
C ILE A 548 1.78 -27.54 -31.09
N PHE A 549 2.89 -27.83 -30.43
CA PHE A 549 3.89 -28.79 -30.90
C PHE A 549 4.53 -29.53 -29.71
N HIS A 550 5.26 -30.61 -30.01
CA HIS A 550 5.98 -31.40 -29.02
C HIS A 550 7.47 -31.34 -29.32
N SER A 551 8.26 -30.89 -28.35
CA SER A 551 9.71 -30.72 -28.50
C SER A 551 10.38 -30.68 -27.12
N ASP A 552 11.69 -30.90 -27.08
CA ASP A 552 12.56 -30.59 -25.94
C ASP A 552 13.17 -29.18 -26.06
N THR A 553 13.06 -28.56 -27.23
CA THR A 553 13.67 -27.28 -27.56
C THR A 553 12.66 -26.34 -28.20
N ILE A 554 12.69 -25.07 -27.83
CA ILE A 554 11.94 -24.01 -28.50
C ILE A 554 12.90 -23.21 -29.40
N LYS A 555 12.59 -23.18 -30.70
CA LYS A 555 13.25 -22.32 -31.70
C LYS A 555 12.23 -21.30 -32.18
N THR A 556 12.47 -20.02 -31.93
CA THR A 556 11.56 -18.96 -32.36
C THR A 556 12.31 -17.68 -32.68
N SER A 557 11.60 -16.73 -33.29
CA SER A 557 12.08 -15.36 -33.42
C SER A 557 11.11 -14.39 -32.73
N VAL A 558 11.68 -13.38 -32.09
CA VAL A 558 10.94 -12.35 -31.35
C VAL A 558 11.20 -11.01 -32.06
N ALA A 559 10.13 -10.31 -32.44
CA ALA A 559 10.23 -9.02 -33.11
C ALA A 559 10.85 -7.95 -32.19
N SER A 560 11.15 -6.78 -32.73
CA SER A 560 11.56 -5.62 -31.93
C SER A 560 10.49 -5.28 -30.91
N HIS A 561 10.87 -5.11 -29.65
CA HIS A 561 9.96 -4.74 -28.55
C HIS A 561 8.76 -5.69 -28.34
N ASP A 562 8.85 -6.93 -28.83
CA ASP A 562 7.77 -7.92 -28.78
C ASP A 562 8.10 -9.07 -27.80
N VAL A 563 7.14 -9.99 -27.67
CA VAL A 563 7.21 -11.18 -26.84
C VAL A 563 6.80 -12.44 -27.60
N LYS A 564 7.32 -13.58 -27.16
CA LYS A 564 6.76 -14.92 -27.47
C LYS A 564 6.55 -15.65 -26.16
N VAL A 565 5.33 -16.13 -25.92
CA VAL A 565 4.98 -16.84 -24.68
C VAL A 565 4.44 -18.21 -25.00
N PHE A 566 4.90 -19.19 -24.24
CA PHE A 566 4.52 -20.58 -24.37
C PHE A 566 4.07 -21.13 -23.04
N ARG A 567 3.02 -21.96 -23.05
CA ARG A 567 2.70 -22.86 -21.94
C ARG A 567 3.32 -24.21 -22.23
N ILE A 568 4.06 -24.72 -21.26
CA ILE A 568 4.78 -25.99 -21.32
C ILE A 568 4.07 -26.92 -20.33
N SER A 569 3.54 -28.03 -20.85
CA SER A 569 2.79 -29.03 -20.09
C SER A 569 3.46 -30.40 -20.16
N ASN A 570 3.08 -31.32 -19.27
CA ASN A 570 3.65 -32.67 -19.14
C ASN A 570 5.12 -32.67 -18.64
N LEU A 571 5.39 -31.86 -17.61
CA LEU A 571 6.64 -31.75 -16.86
C LEU A 571 6.57 -32.47 -15.49
#